data_AF-A0A0B8ZH13-F1
#
_entry.id   AF-A0A0B8ZH13-F1
#
_cell.length_a   1.000
_cell.length_b   1.000
_cell.length_c   1.000
_cell.angle_alpha   90.00
_cell.angle_beta   90.00
_cell.angle_gamma   90.00
#
_symmetry.space_group_name_H-M   'P 1'
#
loop_
_entity.id
_entity.type
_entity.pdbx_description
1 polymer ?
#
loop_
_entity_poly.entity_id
_entity_poly.type
_entity_poly.pdbx_seq_one_letter_code
_entity_poly.pdbx_strand_id
1 'polypeptide(L)'
;MPDAALTLDLAAARMSATLVNASLSYRLVLSASAQARDVVIVGGMTAAHASRPAQDQLDPRNAPELHTIRSIGAGEIIEVAGEIRLPLAEITPIRHGNAALFVPLVRLEMTATVDGRPFTMRAAFVVGLEEGAAGQRLQPFRLDLGPRIYPNISQRALTVPAFA
;
A
#
# COMPACT_ATOMS: atom_id res chain seq x y z
N MET A 1 23.06 3.61 -5.15
CA MET A 1 22.50 4.14 -3.88
C MET A 1 22.89 3.15 -2.79
N PRO A 2 23.27 3.57 -1.58
CA PRO A 2 23.45 2.59 -0.50
C PRO A 2 22.12 1.85 -0.33
N ASP A 3 22.15 0.52 -0.30
CA ASP A 3 20.95 -0.28 -0.02
C ASP A 3 20.41 0.14 1.34
N ALA A 4 19.12 0.44 1.42
CA ALA A 4 18.50 0.81 2.69
C ALA A 4 18.65 -0.34 3.69
N ALA A 5 18.89 0.00 4.96
CA ALA A 5 19.16 -0.97 6.02
C ALA A 5 17.97 -1.93 6.27
N LEU A 6 16.77 -1.46 5.96
CA LEU A 6 15.52 -2.19 5.99
C LEU A 6 14.62 -1.70 4.85
N THR A 7 14.12 -2.60 4.02
CA THR A 7 13.21 -2.31 2.91
C THR A 7 11.87 -3.01 3.12
N LEU A 8 10.86 -2.52 2.40
CA LEU A 8 9.50 -3.04 2.42
C LEU A 8 8.94 -2.93 1.01
N ASP A 9 8.40 -4.04 0.52
CA ASP A 9 7.64 -4.09 -0.73
C ASP A 9 6.24 -4.68 -0.49
N LEU A 10 5.29 -4.28 -1.33
CA LEU A 10 3.92 -4.74 -1.30
C LEU A 10 3.70 -5.72 -2.45
N ALA A 11 3.17 -6.90 -2.15
CA ALA A 11 2.59 -7.82 -3.12
C ALA A 11 1.06 -7.80 -2.99
N ALA A 12 0.37 -7.13 -3.90
CA ALA A 12 -1.09 -7.10 -3.94
C ALA A 12 -1.63 -8.46 -4.40
N ALA A 13 -2.52 -9.08 -3.63
CA ALA A 13 -2.98 -10.43 -3.93
C ALA A 13 -4.40 -10.47 -4.51
N ARG A 14 -5.32 -9.66 -3.96
CA ARG A 14 -6.71 -9.64 -4.39
C ARG A 14 -7.39 -8.36 -3.95
N MET A 15 -8.19 -7.76 -4.83
CA MET A 15 -9.11 -6.68 -4.49
C MET A 15 -10.54 -7.21 -4.49
N SER A 16 -11.37 -6.73 -3.58
CA SER A 16 -12.82 -6.93 -3.64
C SER A 16 -13.55 -5.64 -3.32
N ALA A 17 -14.63 -5.39 -4.05
CA ALA A 17 -15.58 -4.33 -3.76
C ALA A 17 -16.90 -4.98 -3.37
N THR A 18 -17.47 -4.55 -2.26
CA THR A 18 -18.78 -4.99 -1.76
C THR A 18 -19.77 -3.83 -1.86
N LEU A 19 -20.89 -3.86 -1.13
CA LEU A 19 -21.75 -2.68 -0.99
C LEU A 19 -21.22 -1.68 0.06
N VAL A 20 -20.33 -2.13 0.96
CA VAL A 20 -19.89 -1.33 2.13
C VAL A 20 -18.40 -1.04 2.13
N ASN A 21 -17.56 -1.91 1.58
CA ASN A 21 -16.11 -1.81 1.63
C ASN A 21 -15.45 -2.18 0.30
N ALA A 22 -14.35 -1.50 0.00
CA ALA A 22 -13.26 -2.05 -0.80
C ALA A 22 -12.25 -2.74 0.14
N SER A 23 -11.73 -3.90 -0.23
CA SER A 23 -10.79 -4.67 0.58
C SER A 23 -9.65 -5.22 -0.27
N LEU A 24 -8.43 -4.96 0.18
CA LEU A 24 -7.20 -5.42 -0.45
C LEU A 24 -6.54 -6.46 0.44
N SER A 25 -6.47 -7.70 -0.02
CA SER A 25 -5.61 -8.73 0.55
C SER A 25 -4.19 -8.57 0.00
N TYR A 26 -3.17 -8.66 0.85
CA TYR A 26 -1.77 -8.40 0.48
C TYR A 26 -0.79 -9.31 1.21
N ARG A 27 0.45 -9.33 0.70
CA ARG A 27 1.66 -9.69 1.44
C ARG A 27 2.63 -8.50 1.46
N LEU A 28 3.32 -8.30 2.56
CA LEU A 28 4.47 -7.40 2.65
C LEU A 28 5.73 -8.24 2.71
N VAL A 29 6.71 -7.87 1.90
CA VAL A 29 8.04 -8.48 1.89
C VAL A 29 8.99 -7.49 2.52
N LEU A 30 9.60 -7.85 3.64
CA LEU A 30 10.59 -7.03 4.31
C LEU A 30 11.96 -7.66 4.15
N SER A 31 12.95 -6.86 3.78
CA SER A 31 14.34 -7.31 3.66
C SER A 31 15.24 -6.42 4.49
N ALA A 32 16.05 -7.02 5.36
CA ALA A 32 16.96 -6.27 6.23
C ALA A 32 18.41 -6.56 5.84
N SER A 33 19.24 -5.52 5.63
CA SER A 33 20.68 -5.66 5.46
C SER A 33 21.47 -5.49 6.77
N ALA A 34 20.77 -5.05 7.84
CA ALA A 34 21.27 -4.92 9.20
C ALA A 34 20.27 -5.49 10.21
N GLN A 35 20.65 -5.66 11.49
CA GLN A 35 19.71 -6.18 12.48
C GLN A 35 18.63 -5.13 12.79
N ALA A 36 17.37 -5.49 12.57
CA ALA A 36 16.22 -4.67 12.93
C ALA A 36 15.47 -5.27 14.12
N ARG A 37 14.97 -4.41 15.01
CA ARG A 37 14.15 -4.77 16.18
C ARG A 37 12.94 -3.86 16.29
N ASP A 38 11.90 -4.37 16.95
CA ASP A 38 10.68 -3.63 17.26
C ASP A 38 10.08 -2.98 16.00
N VAL A 39 10.01 -3.79 14.93
CA VAL A 39 9.51 -3.34 13.62
C VAL A 39 8.00 -3.22 13.70
N VAL A 40 7.48 -2.03 13.47
CA VAL A 40 6.05 -1.73 13.45
C VAL A 40 5.70 -1.21 12.06
N ILE A 41 4.64 -1.76 11.48
CA ILE A 41 4.10 -1.32 10.19
C ILE A 41 2.70 -0.76 10.44
N VAL A 42 2.52 0.52 10.13
CA VAL A 42 1.20 1.16 10.10
C VAL A 42 0.83 1.45 8.66
N GLY A 43 -0.47 1.41 8.34
CA GLY A 43 -0.86 1.68 6.97
C GLY A 43 -2.33 1.50 6.66
N GLY A 44 -2.72 1.97 5.47
CA GLY A 44 -4.10 1.94 5.04
C GLY A 44 -4.25 2.27 3.56
N MET A 45 -5.50 2.19 3.10
CA MET A 45 -5.88 2.42 1.71
C MET A 45 -6.69 3.72 1.62
N THR A 46 -6.48 4.49 0.57
CA THR A 46 -7.27 5.68 0.24
C THR A 46 -7.57 5.71 -1.26
N ALA A 47 -8.48 6.58 -1.67
CA ALA A 47 -8.78 6.81 -3.09
C ALA A 47 -7.96 7.98 -3.62
N ALA A 48 -7.24 7.78 -4.72
CA ALA A 48 -6.58 8.86 -5.43
C ALA A 48 -7.62 9.81 -6.04
N HIS A 49 -7.44 11.11 -5.83
CA HIS A 49 -8.29 12.14 -6.40
C HIS A 49 -7.48 13.42 -6.69
N ALA A 50 -7.64 13.97 -7.88
CA ALA A 50 -6.85 15.13 -8.35
C ALA A 50 -7.09 16.41 -7.53
N SER A 51 -8.20 16.51 -6.81
CA SER A 51 -8.51 17.67 -5.96
C SER A 51 -7.74 17.70 -4.63
N ARG A 52 -6.97 16.65 -4.30
CA ARG A 52 -6.17 16.59 -3.08
C ARG A 52 -4.69 16.76 -3.42
N PRO A 53 -3.90 17.50 -2.63
CA PRO A 53 -2.46 17.56 -2.80
C PRO A 53 -1.85 16.15 -2.76
N ALA A 54 -0.85 15.90 -3.63
CA ALA A 54 -0.23 14.57 -3.72
C ALA A 54 0.37 14.12 -2.38
N GLN A 55 0.99 15.03 -1.63
CA GLN A 55 1.59 14.73 -0.33
C GLN A 55 0.55 14.24 0.69
N ASP A 56 -0.62 14.88 0.76
CA ASP A 56 -1.70 14.48 1.68
C ASP A 56 -2.26 13.09 1.35
N GLN A 57 -2.27 12.75 0.06
CA GLN A 57 -2.72 11.44 -0.43
C GLN A 57 -1.72 10.32 -0.23
N LEU A 58 -0.46 10.62 0.11
CA LEU A 58 0.59 9.62 0.36
C LEU A 58 0.94 9.49 1.83
N ASP A 59 0.38 10.36 2.68
CA ASP A 59 0.65 10.35 4.11
C ASP A 59 -0.18 9.29 4.85
N PRO A 60 0.45 8.33 5.56
CA PRO A 60 -0.25 7.34 6.37
C PRO A 60 -0.68 7.85 7.76
N ARG A 61 -0.73 9.17 7.99
CA ARG A 61 -1.22 9.78 9.23
C ARG A 61 -2.50 9.11 9.75
N ASN A 62 -2.48 8.71 11.02
CA ASN A 62 -3.57 8.03 11.74
C ASN A 62 -3.98 6.66 11.17
N ALA A 63 -3.14 6.04 10.33
CA ALA A 63 -3.38 4.69 9.87
C ALA A 63 -3.28 3.67 11.03
N PRO A 64 -4.09 2.59 11.00
CA PRO A 64 -3.98 1.53 12.00
C PRO A 64 -2.64 0.80 11.90
N GLU A 65 -2.24 0.20 13.01
CA GLU A 65 -1.17 -0.80 13.02
C GLU A 65 -1.62 -2.05 12.25
N LEU A 66 -0.77 -2.50 11.33
CA LEU A 66 -1.00 -3.69 10.51
C LEU A 66 -0.21 -4.88 11.05
N HIS A 67 1.06 -4.65 11.42
CA HIS A 67 1.97 -5.71 11.85
C HIS A 67 2.98 -5.21 12.88
N THR A 68 3.36 -6.10 13.80
CA THR A 68 4.49 -5.95 14.72
C THR A 68 5.40 -7.16 14.56
N ILE A 69 6.69 -6.93 14.34
CA ILE A 69 7.71 -7.96 14.25
C ILE A 69 8.80 -7.66 15.28
N ARG A 70 9.07 -8.61 16.16
CA ARG A 70 10.03 -8.43 17.26
C ARG A 70 11.46 -8.17 16.76
N SER A 71 11.90 -8.91 15.75
CA SER A 71 13.23 -8.77 15.18
C SER A 71 13.31 -9.37 13.78
N ILE A 72 14.17 -8.78 12.95
CA ILE A 72 14.57 -9.28 11.63
C ILE A 72 16.10 -9.31 11.63
N GLY A 73 16.69 -10.47 11.35
CA GLY A 73 18.13 -10.65 11.25
C GLY A 73 18.73 -9.95 10.04
N ALA A 74 20.03 -9.66 10.09
CA ALA A 74 20.74 -9.12 8.93
C ALA A 74 20.79 -10.18 7.81
N GLY A 75 20.41 -9.78 6.59
CA GLY A 75 20.24 -10.66 5.44
C GLY A 75 18.93 -11.45 5.43
N GLU A 76 18.07 -11.29 6.44
CA GLU A 76 16.79 -12.00 6.50
C GLU A 76 15.73 -11.32 5.64
N ILE A 77 14.89 -12.15 5.02
CA ILE A 77 13.69 -11.74 4.31
C ILE A 77 12.50 -12.37 5.03
N ILE A 78 11.53 -11.55 5.40
CA ILE A 78 10.28 -12.03 6.02
C ILE A 78 9.08 -11.62 5.18
N GLU A 79 8.06 -12.46 5.21
CA GLU A 79 6.77 -12.17 4.59
C GLU A 79 5.66 -12.15 5.65
N VAL A 80 4.84 -11.11 5.61
CA VAL A 80 3.63 -11.00 6.44
C VAL A 80 2.41 -10.74 5.56
N ALA A 81 1.30 -11.42 5.84
CA ALA A 81 0.06 -11.29 5.08
C ALA A 81 -1.00 -10.54 5.88
N GLY A 82 -1.84 -9.78 5.19
CA GLY A 82 -2.92 -9.02 5.84
C GLY A 82 -4.00 -8.57 4.87
N GLU A 83 -4.94 -7.78 5.40
CA GLU A 83 -6.00 -7.17 4.63
C GLU A 83 -6.23 -5.72 5.08
N ILE A 84 -6.28 -4.79 4.12
CA ILE A 84 -6.70 -3.40 4.36
C ILE A 84 -8.13 -3.22 3.85
N ARG A 85 -8.96 -2.53 4.63
CA ARG A 85 -10.34 -2.18 4.28
C ARG A 85 -10.50 -0.67 4.16
N LEU A 86 -11.26 -0.24 3.16
CA LEU A 86 -11.67 1.14 2.96
C LEU A 86 -13.19 1.18 2.79
N PRO A 87 -13.93 1.87 3.67
CA PRO A 87 -15.36 2.05 3.49
C PRO A 87 -15.67 2.73 2.16
N LEU A 88 -16.64 2.20 1.41
CA LEU A 88 -17.04 2.77 0.12
C LEU A 88 -17.55 4.20 0.24
N ALA A 89 -18.13 4.55 1.39
CA ALA A 89 -18.58 5.91 1.69
C ALA A 89 -17.42 6.92 1.78
N GLU A 90 -16.18 6.47 2.02
CA GLU A 90 -14.98 7.31 2.08
C GLU A 90 -14.30 7.47 0.71
N ILE A 91 -14.76 6.74 -0.31
CA ILE A 91 -14.21 6.81 -1.67
C ILE A 91 -14.89 7.94 -2.42
N THR A 92 -14.11 8.93 -2.85
CA THR A 92 -14.53 9.91 -3.86
C THR A 92 -14.17 9.36 -5.26
N PRO A 93 -15.12 8.82 -6.03
CA PRO A 93 -14.82 8.21 -7.32
C PRO A 93 -14.49 9.26 -8.38
N ILE A 94 -13.58 8.92 -9.28
CA ILE A 94 -13.32 9.69 -10.49
C ILE A 94 -14.42 9.36 -11.51
N ARG A 95 -15.13 10.38 -11.99
CA ARG A 95 -16.18 10.21 -13.00
C ARG A 95 -15.57 10.33 -14.39
N HIS A 96 -15.80 9.31 -15.23
CA HIS A 96 -15.44 9.34 -16.65
C HIS A 96 -16.63 8.82 -17.46
N GLY A 97 -17.41 9.74 -18.03
CA GLY A 97 -18.71 9.40 -18.62
C GLY A 97 -19.62 8.78 -17.55
N ASN A 98 -20.14 7.58 -17.83
CA ASN A 98 -20.99 6.83 -16.89
C ASN A 98 -20.19 5.98 -15.89
N ALA A 99 -18.86 5.87 -16.04
CA ALA A 99 -18.05 5.04 -15.16
C ALA A 99 -17.74 5.73 -13.83
N ALA A 100 -17.75 4.95 -12.74
CA ALA A 100 -17.33 5.37 -11.41
C ALA A 100 -15.99 4.69 -11.08
N LEU A 101 -14.89 5.40 -11.31
CA LEU A 101 -13.54 4.84 -11.22
C LEU A 101 -12.94 5.05 -9.84
N PHE A 102 -12.28 4.01 -9.34
CA PHE A 102 -11.56 3.98 -8.09
C PHE A 102 -10.09 3.60 -8.34
N VAL A 103 -9.18 4.47 -7.90
CA VAL A 103 -7.74 4.25 -7.95
C VAL A 103 -7.24 4.14 -6.51
N PRO A 104 -7.07 2.92 -5.96
CA PRO A 104 -6.56 2.74 -4.61
C PRO A 104 -5.09 3.11 -4.49
N LEU A 105 -4.79 3.85 -3.43
CA LEU A 105 -3.45 4.13 -2.95
C LEU A 105 -3.26 3.45 -1.60
N VAL A 106 -2.28 2.56 -1.51
CA VAL A 106 -1.82 1.96 -0.26
C VAL A 106 -0.68 2.81 0.27
N ARG A 107 -0.77 3.22 1.53
CA ARG A 107 0.22 4.07 2.21
C ARG A 107 0.70 3.32 3.44
N LEU A 108 2.01 3.18 3.58
CA LEU A 108 2.64 2.43 4.64
C LEU A 108 3.74 3.29 5.28
N GLU A 109 3.87 3.19 6.60
CA GLU A 109 5.02 3.66 7.34
C GLU A 109 5.55 2.50 8.18
N MET A 110 6.86 2.34 8.16
CA MET A 110 7.57 1.34 8.95
C MET A 110 8.56 2.04 9.86
N THR A 111 8.45 1.76 11.15
CA THR A 111 9.39 2.20 12.18
C THR A 111 10.12 0.99 12.76
N ALA A 112 11.40 1.14 13.09
CA ALA A 112 12.20 0.09 13.72
C ALA A 112 13.37 0.69 14.50
N THR A 113 14.09 -0.16 15.24
CA THR A 113 15.45 0.11 15.69
C THR A 113 16.42 -0.74 14.87
N VAL A 114 17.28 -0.10 14.06
CA VAL A 114 18.28 -0.77 13.21
C VAL A 114 19.68 -0.49 13.76
N ASP A 115 20.41 -1.55 14.12
CA ASP A 115 21.74 -1.46 14.77
C ASP A 115 21.78 -0.45 15.94
N GLY A 116 20.71 -0.45 16.75
CA GLY A 116 20.57 0.43 17.91
C GLY A 116 20.15 1.87 17.61
N ARG A 117 19.81 2.19 16.35
CA ARG A 117 19.36 3.54 15.94
C ARG A 117 17.90 3.52 15.48
N PRO A 118 17.11 4.57 15.77
CA PRO A 118 15.79 4.71 15.19
C PRO A 118 15.85 4.72 13.67
N PHE A 119 14.92 4.00 13.06
CA PHE A 119 14.73 3.92 11.62
C PHE A 119 13.26 4.17 11.30
N THR A 120 13.00 4.99 10.28
CA THR A 120 11.66 5.21 9.75
C THR A 120 11.72 5.23 8.23
N MET A 121 10.77 4.57 7.58
CA MET A 121 10.57 4.63 6.13
C MET A 121 9.09 4.73 5.80
N ARG A 122 8.77 5.43 4.71
CA ARG A 122 7.44 5.46 4.11
C ARG A 122 7.47 4.83 2.73
N ALA A 123 6.40 4.11 2.40
CA ALA A 123 6.18 3.55 1.07
C ALA A 123 4.73 3.77 0.65
N ALA A 124 4.52 4.01 -0.65
CA ALA A 124 3.19 4.12 -1.20
C ALA A 124 3.08 3.41 -2.53
N PHE A 125 1.92 2.82 -2.79
CA PHE A 125 1.67 2.01 -3.96
C PHE A 125 0.32 2.35 -4.56
N VAL A 126 0.26 2.49 -5.88
CA VAL A 126 -1.01 2.45 -6.60
C VAL A 126 -1.34 1.01 -6.94
N VAL A 127 -2.58 0.60 -6.69
CA VAL A 127 -3.08 -0.74 -7.03
C VAL A 127 -4.12 -0.61 -8.14
N GLY A 128 -4.08 -1.51 -9.11
CA GLY A 128 -5.04 -1.53 -10.21
C GLY A 128 -5.07 -2.86 -10.93
N LEU A 129 -5.94 -2.97 -11.93
CA LEU A 129 -6.05 -4.17 -12.74
C LEU A 129 -4.84 -4.28 -13.65
N GLU A 130 -4.32 -5.50 -13.74
CA GLU A 130 -3.28 -5.88 -14.68
C GLU A 130 -3.94 -6.31 -15.99
N GLU A 131 -4.24 -5.32 -16.85
CA GLU A 131 -4.72 -5.56 -18.20
C GLU A 131 -3.64 -5.09 -19.19
N GLY A 132 -2.82 -6.04 -19.69
CA GLY A 132 -1.78 -5.75 -20.68
C GLY A 132 -0.41 -6.36 -20.36
N ALA A 133 0.62 -5.92 -21.09
CA ALA A 133 2.00 -6.35 -20.85
C ALA A 133 2.57 -5.67 -19.59
N ALA A 134 3.56 -6.34 -18.96
CA ALA A 134 4.28 -5.79 -17.82
C ALA A 134 4.80 -4.36 -18.11
N GLY A 135 4.52 -3.43 -17.19
CA GLY A 135 4.91 -2.02 -17.31
C GLY A 135 3.85 -1.09 -17.92
N GLN A 136 2.70 -1.60 -18.38
CA GLN A 136 1.57 -0.76 -18.76
C GLN A 136 0.92 -0.08 -17.54
N ARG A 137 0.20 1.02 -17.80
CA ARG A 137 -0.52 1.76 -16.75
C ARG A 137 -1.62 0.88 -16.17
N LEU A 138 -1.57 0.66 -14.86
CA LEU A 138 -2.62 -0.06 -14.13
C LEU A 138 -3.99 0.59 -14.34
N GLN A 139 -5.00 -0.23 -14.64
CA GLN A 139 -6.36 0.26 -14.85
C GLN A 139 -7.09 0.44 -13.51
N PRO A 140 -7.93 1.48 -13.38
CA PRO A 140 -8.75 1.69 -12.19
C PRO A 140 -9.83 0.63 -12.04
N PHE A 141 -10.34 0.47 -10.82
CA PHE A 141 -11.50 -0.37 -10.54
C PHE A 141 -12.80 0.38 -10.84
N ARG A 142 -13.78 -0.30 -11.43
CA ARG A 142 -15.13 0.23 -11.63
C ARG A 142 -16.04 -0.12 -10.46
N LEU A 143 -16.46 0.89 -9.70
CA LEU A 143 -17.40 0.73 -8.58
C LEU A 143 -18.86 0.65 -9.03
N ASP A 144 -19.14 1.04 -10.28
CA ASP A 144 -20.50 1.02 -10.85
C ASP A 144 -20.97 -0.37 -11.30
N LEU A 145 -20.11 -1.39 -11.22
CA LEU A 145 -20.42 -2.78 -11.63
C LEU A 145 -21.01 -3.65 -10.50
N GLY A 146 -21.30 -3.06 -9.34
CA GLY A 146 -21.76 -3.77 -8.15
C GLY A 146 -20.67 -4.60 -7.48
N PRO A 147 -21.03 -5.45 -6.49
CA PRO A 147 -20.08 -6.26 -5.75
C PRO A 147 -19.29 -7.23 -6.65
N ARG A 148 -17.96 -7.21 -6.51
CA ARG A 148 -17.07 -8.01 -7.36
C ARG A 148 -15.73 -8.29 -6.68
N ILE A 149 -15.11 -9.38 -7.11
CA ILE A 149 -13.73 -9.74 -6.79
C ILE A 149 -12.88 -9.53 -8.04
N TYR A 150 -11.71 -8.94 -7.86
CA TYR A 150 -10.69 -8.72 -8.87
C TYR A 150 -9.44 -9.52 -8.48
N PRO A 151 -9.25 -10.73 -9.05
CA PRO A 151 -8.12 -11.60 -8.71
C PRO A 151 -6.82 -11.20 -9.42
N ASN A 152 -6.92 -10.58 -10.60
CA ASN A 152 -5.77 -10.19 -11.42
C ASN A 152 -5.51 -8.70 -11.22
N ILE A 153 -4.74 -8.40 -10.18
CA ILE A 153 -4.33 -7.04 -9.84
C ILE A 153 -2.82 -6.98 -9.73
N SER A 154 -2.29 -5.78 -9.90
CA SER A 154 -0.89 -5.49 -9.68
C SER A 154 -0.75 -4.16 -8.95
N GLN A 155 0.48 -3.85 -8.55
CA GLN A 155 0.83 -2.67 -7.78
C GLN A 155 2.05 -1.99 -8.39
N ARG A 156 2.12 -0.68 -8.23
CA ARG A 156 3.27 0.12 -8.65
C ARG A 156 3.67 1.06 -7.54
N ALA A 157 4.94 0.99 -7.14
CA ALA A 157 5.51 1.89 -6.17
C ALA A 157 5.45 3.35 -6.67
N LEU A 158 5.17 4.25 -5.75
CA LEU A 158 5.16 5.69 -5.97
C LEU A 158 6.35 6.31 -5.24
N THR A 159 6.89 7.40 -5.80
CA THR A 159 7.89 8.20 -5.10
C THR A 159 7.22 8.92 -3.92
N VAL A 160 7.64 8.59 -2.71
CA VAL A 160 7.22 9.29 -1.49
C VAL A 160 8.29 10.33 -1.12
N PRO A 161 7.91 11.58 -0.82
CA PRO A 161 8.87 12.58 -0.35
C PRO A 161 9.59 12.10 0.91
N ALA A 162 10.90 12.37 1.00
CA ALA A 162 11.66 12.12 2.23
C ALA A 162 11.11 12.97 3.38
N PHE A 163 11.33 12.52 4.62
CA PHE A 163 11.00 13.27 5.83
C PHE A 163 11.65 14.66 5.75
N ALA A 164 10.85 15.72 5.88
CA ALA A 164 11.32 17.09 6.04
C ALA A 164 11.70 17.36 7.50
#